data_AF-A0A8X7BYI7-F1
#
_entry.id   AF-A0A8X7BYI7-F1
#
_cell.length_a   1.000
_cell.length_b   1.000
_cell.length_c   1.000
_cell.angle_alpha   90.00
_cell.angle_beta   90.00
_cell.angle_gamma   90.00
#
_symmetry.space_group_name_H-M   'P 1'
#
loop_
_entity.id
_entity.type
_entity.pdbx_description
1 polymer ?
#
loop_
_entity_poly.entity_id
_entity_poly.type
_entity_poly.pdbx_seq_one_letter_code
_entity_poly.pdbx_strand_id
1 'polypeptide(L)'
;MLKNMCRNARSARNIKEKTRRKFLSIQKFQADLWQKVACDFFCLKGKKHLLMIDNLSTYVELKPLNSTTAQSVITVMKCIYATHGIPEYLVSDGGPPYNSNLMMNFFREWSIKHHVTPSHFPRANEQME
;
A
#
# COMPACT_ATOMS: atom_id res chain seq x y z
N MET A 1 6.54 46.40 -46.35
CA MET A 1 6.55 46.85 -44.95
C MET A 1 5.87 45.80 -44.09
N LEU A 2 6.69 45.05 -43.36
CA LEU A 2 6.32 44.02 -42.40
C LEU A 2 5.82 44.63 -41.08
N LYS A 3 5.05 43.83 -40.35
CA LYS A 3 4.68 43.90 -38.93
C LYS A 3 3.37 44.62 -38.63
N ASN A 4 2.32 43.83 -38.43
CA ASN A 4 1.49 43.93 -37.23
C ASN A 4 0.69 42.64 -36.99
N MET A 5 1.39 41.58 -36.59
CA MET A 5 0.78 40.32 -36.14
C MET A 5 1.32 39.93 -34.76
N CYS A 6 1.19 40.81 -33.76
CA CYS A 6 1.63 40.56 -32.38
C CYS A 6 0.69 41.20 -31.36
N ARG A 7 -0.59 40.81 -31.31
CA ARG A 7 -1.47 41.15 -30.17
C ARG A 7 -2.03 39.98 -29.38
N ASN A 8 -1.80 38.73 -29.80
CA ASN A 8 -2.36 37.57 -29.10
C ASN A 8 -1.38 36.76 -28.22
N ALA A 9 -0.17 37.27 -27.99
CA ALA A 9 0.86 36.53 -27.25
C ALA A 9 0.66 36.53 -25.72
N ARG A 10 -0.11 37.49 -25.15
CA ARG A 10 -0.30 37.60 -23.69
C ARG A 10 -1.38 36.64 -23.17
N SER A 11 -2.55 36.59 -23.82
CA SER A 11 -3.61 35.64 -23.44
C SER A 11 -3.21 34.19 -23.68
N ALA A 12 -2.49 33.90 -24.78
CA ALA A 12 -1.98 32.56 -25.04
C ALA A 12 -0.90 32.12 -24.03
N ARG A 13 -0.06 33.05 -23.54
CA ARG A 13 0.88 32.76 -22.43
C ARG A 13 0.14 32.47 -21.13
N ASN A 14 -0.87 33.26 -20.79
CA ASN A 14 -1.62 33.10 -19.56
C ASN A 14 -2.43 31.79 -19.55
N ILE A 15 -2.97 31.38 -20.70
CA ILE A 15 -3.62 30.06 -20.88
C ILE A 15 -2.57 28.94 -20.83
N LYS A 16 -1.43 29.07 -21.52
CA LYS A 16 -0.34 28.06 -21.43
C LYS A 16 0.22 27.92 -20.02
N GLU A 17 0.39 29.00 -19.28
CA GLU A 17 0.85 29.00 -17.88
C GLU A 17 -0.21 28.48 -16.92
N LYS A 18 -1.49 28.81 -17.11
CA LYS A 18 -2.61 28.30 -16.31
C LYS A 18 -2.84 26.81 -16.57
N THR A 19 -2.75 26.36 -17.81
CA THR A 19 -2.78 24.94 -18.20
C THR A 19 -1.54 24.20 -17.70
N ARG A 20 -0.35 24.82 -17.74
CA ARG A 20 0.89 24.26 -17.19
C ARG A 20 0.87 24.18 -15.66
N ARG A 21 0.24 25.14 -14.97
CA ARG A 21 -0.03 25.07 -13.51
C ARG A 21 -1.06 24.00 -13.16
N LYS A 22 -2.11 23.83 -13.98
CA LYS A 22 -3.09 22.73 -13.82
C LYS A 22 -2.48 21.35 -14.12
N PHE A 23 -1.47 21.28 -14.99
CA PHE A 23 -0.74 20.06 -15.30
C PHE A 23 0.37 19.76 -14.28
N LEU A 24 1.01 20.79 -13.73
CA LEU A 24 2.00 20.69 -12.66
C LEU A 24 1.38 20.34 -11.29
N SER A 25 0.07 20.52 -11.10
CA SER A 25 -0.61 20.05 -9.89
C SER A 25 -1.00 18.56 -9.93
N ILE A 26 -0.71 17.84 -11.02
CA ILE A 26 -0.86 16.38 -11.09
C ILE A 26 0.42 15.68 -10.56
N GLN A 27 1.55 16.38 -10.46
CA GLN A 27 2.86 15.78 -10.17
C GLN A 27 3.26 15.74 -8.68
N LYS A 28 2.30 15.82 -7.75
CA LYS A 28 2.59 15.63 -6.31
C LYS A 28 1.60 14.71 -5.60
N PHE A 29 1.08 13.73 -6.33
CA PHE A 29 0.43 12.55 -5.75
C PHE A 29 1.20 11.31 -6.22
N GLN A 30 2.50 11.25 -5.92
CA GLN A 30 3.14 9.95 -5.76
C GLN A 30 2.66 9.43 -4.41
N ALA A 31 1.43 8.95 -4.39
CA ALA A 31 0.92 8.27 -3.22
C ALA A 31 1.59 6.89 -3.24
N ASP A 32 2.39 6.61 -2.22
CA ASP A 32 3.19 5.40 -2.15
C ASP A 32 2.29 4.20 -1.88
N LEU A 33 1.66 3.70 -2.95
CA LEU A 33 0.87 2.48 -2.95
C LEU A 33 1.72 1.35 -2.38
N TRP A 34 1.10 0.51 -1.55
CA TRP A 34 1.75 -0.64 -0.93
C TRP A 34 2.88 -0.28 0.05
N GLN A 35 3.07 0.99 0.42
CA GLN A 35 4.06 1.38 1.44
C GLN A 35 3.66 0.91 2.84
N LYS A 36 2.36 0.97 3.16
CA LYS A 36 1.80 0.51 4.43
C LYS A 36 0.70 -0.50 4.19
N VAL A 37 0.89 -1.71 4.71
CA VAL A 37 -0.01 -2.83 4.51
C VAL A 37 -0.50 -3.37 5.85
N ALA A 38 -1.82 -3.51 6.00
CA ALA A 38 -2.42 -4.27 7.10
C ALA A 38 -2.51 -5.75 6.72
N CYS A 39 -2.29 -6.63 7.69
CA CYS A 39 -2.20 -8.07 7.48
C CYS A 39 -2.99 -8.83 8.55
N ASP A 40 -3.85 -9.75 8.12
CA ASP A 40 -4.69 -10.57 9.00
C ASP A 40 -4.95 -11.97 8.39
N PHE A 41 -5.56 -12.87 9.17
CA PHE A 41 -6.05 -14.15 8.70
C PHE A 41 -7.55 -14.13 8.46
N PHE A 42 -7.95 -14.66 7.31
CA PHE A 42 -9.34 -14.82 6.95
C PHE A 42 -9.68 -16.29 6.72
N CYS A 43 -10.83 -16.75 7.21
CA CYS A 43 -11.30 -18.11 6.96
C CYS A 43 -12.50 -18.07 6.01
N LEU A 44 -12.36 -18.73 4.85
CA LEU A 44 -13.43 -18.83 3.86
C LEU A 44 -13.64 -20.30 3.52
N LYS A 45 -14.87 -20.80 3.73
CA LYS A 45 -15.25 -22.20 3.44
C LYS A 45 -14.30 -23.23 4.08
N GLY A 46 -13.90 -22.98 5.33
CA GLY A 46 -13.00 -23.86 6.08
C GLY A 46 -11.52 -23.79 5.67
N LYS A 47 -11.16 -22.91 4.71
CA LYS A 47 -9.78 -22.68 4.29
C LYS A 47 -9.27 -21.35 4.82
N LYS A 48 -8.08 -21.37 5.41
CA LYS A 48 -7.40 -20.17 5.89
C LYS A 48 -6.69 -19.45 4.74
N HIS A 49 -6.71 -18.13 4.79
CA HIS A 49 -6.10 -17.25 3.83
C HIS A 49 -5.31 -16.17 4.56
N LEU A 50 -4.26 -15.68 3.92
CA LEU A 50 -3.59 -14.45 4.29
C LEU A 50 -4.30 -13.31 3.57
N LEU A 51 -4.79 -12.36 4.35
CA LEU A 51 -5.42 -11.12 3.88
C LEU A 51 -4.40 -9.99 4.05
N MET A 52 -4.12 -9.27 2.96
CA MET A 52 -3.31 -8.05 2.98
C MET A 52 -4.10 -6.90 2.36
N ILE A 53 -4.11 -5.76 3.04
CA ILE A 53 -4.85 -4.58 2.61
C ILE A 53 -3.88 -3.41 2.50
N ASP A 54 -3.79 -2.82 1.32
CA ASP A 54 -3.07 -1.56 1.14
C ASP A 54 -3.79 -0.43 1.87
N ASN A 55 -3.11 0.26 2.78
CA ASN A 55 -3.73 1.29 3.61
C ASN A 55 -4.17 2.53 2.81
N LEU A 56 -3.56 2.78 1.64
CA LEU A 56 -3.85 3.96 0.83
C LEU A 56 -4.99 3.73 -0.15
N SER A 57 -4.92 2.66 -0.95
CA SER A 57 -5.91 2.36 -1.99
C SER A 57 -7.06 1.47 -1.52
N THR A 58 -6.96 0.93 -0.30
CA THR A 58 -7.83 -0.13 0.24
C THR A 58 -7.88 -1.39 -0.64
N TYR A 59 -6.92 -1.54 -1.57
CA TYR A 59 -6.78 -2.73 -2.41
C TYR A 59 -6.49 -3.95 -1.54
N VAL A 60 -7.19 -5.05 -1.83
CA VAL A 60 -7.15 -6.29 -1.07
C VAL A 60 -6.46 -7.38 -1.88
N GLU A 61 -5.39 -7.94 -1.32
CA GLU A 61 -4.78 -9.18 -1.80
C GLU A 61 -5.13 -10.32 -0.83
N LEU A 62 -5.73 -11.39 -1.36
CA LEU A 62 -6.09 -12.58 -0.59
C LEU A 62 -5.40 -13.80 -1.18
N LYS A 63 -4.61 -14.52 -0.37
CA LYS A 63 -3.92 -15.75 -0.81
C LYS A 63 -4.22 -16.92 0.12
N PRO A 64 -4.46 -18.13 -0.40
CA PRO A 64 -4.69 -19.31 0.42
C PRO A 64 -3.43 -19.67 1.21
N LEU A 65 -3.63 -20.17 2.44
CA LEU A 65 -2.58 -20.69 3.31
C LEU A 65 -2.74 -22.20 3.47
N ASN A 66 -1.63 -22.92 3.32
CA ASN A 66 -1.58 -24.35 3.67
C ASN A 66 -1.53 -24.57 5.19
N SER A 67 -0.93 -23.64 5.94
CA SER A 67 -0.92 -23.63 7.41
C SER A 67 -0.71 -22.21 7.95
N THR A 68 -0.96 -21.99 9.24
CA THR A 68 -0.69 -20.72 9.95
C THR A 68 0.70 -20.69 10.59
N THR A 69 1.61 -21.57 10.17
CA THR A 69 2.99 -21.54 10.63
C THR A 69 3.72 -20.32 10.05
N ALA A 70 4.71 -19.79 10.78
CA ALA A 70 5.49 -18.63 10.33
C ALA A 70 6.11 -18.86 8.93
N GLN A 71 6.65 -20.06 8.67
CA GLN A 71 7.24 -20.41 7.39
C GLN A 71 6.22 -20.38 6.23
N SER A 72 5.02 -20.93 6.44
CA SER A 72 3.96 -20.92 5.44
C SER A 72 3.50 -19.50 5.13
N VAL A 73 3.34 -18.67 6.18
CA VAL A 73 2.93 -17.27 6.03
C VAL A 73 3.98 -16.46 5.28
N ILE A 74 5.25 -16.56 5.65
CA ILE A 74 6.36 -15.85 4.97
C ILE A 74 6.44 -16.24 3.49
N THR A 75 6.25 -17.52 3.18
CA THR A 75 6.25 -17.97 1.78
C THR A 75 5.19 -17.25 0.97
N VAL A 76 3.96 -17.14 1.51
CA VAL A 76 2.87 -16.40 0.86
C VAL A 76 3.14 -14.90 0.82
N MET A 77 3.67 -14.30 1.89
CA MET A 77 4.07 -12.89 1.90
C MET A 77 5.06 -12.57 0.79
N LYS A 78 6.10 -13.40 0.62
CA LYS A 78 7.10 -13.23 -0.45
C LYS A 78 6.46 -13.30 -1.85
N CYS A 79 5.47 -14.16 -2.06
CA CYS A 79 4.72 -14.20 -3.33
C CYS A 79 3.95 -12.91 -3.58
N ILE A 80 3.30 -12.35 -2.54
CA ILE A 80 2.58 -11.08 -2.64
C ILE A 80 3.56 -9.92 -2.92
N TYR A 81 4.68 -9.88 -2.19
CA TYR A 81 5.71 -8.84 -2.36
C TYR A 81 6.41 -8.90 -3.71
N ALA A 82 6.51 -10.07 -4.33
CA ALA A 82 7.00 -10.20 -5.70
C ALA A 82 6.06 -9.52 -6.74
N THR A 83 4.80 -9.31 -6.39
CA THR A 83 3.80 -8.66 -7.27
C THR A 83 3.77 -7.14 -7.05
N HIS A 84 3.72 -6.71 -5.79
CA HIS A 84 3.46 -5.30 -5.42
C HIS A 84 4.69 -4.54 -4.93
N GLY A 85 5.77 -5.25 -4.62
CA GLY A 85 6.93 -4.72 -3.90
C GLY A 85 6.89 -5.04 -2.41
N ILE A 86 8.00 -4.74 -1.73
CA ILE A 86 8.16 -4.94 -0.28
C ILE A 86 7.60 -3.69 0.41
N PRO A 87 6.63 -3.83 1.33
CA PRO A 87 6.10 -2.69 2.08
C PRO A 87 7.14 -2.17 3.07
N GLU A 88 7.14 -0.85 3.31
CA GLU A 88 7.95 -0.27 4.38
C GLU A 88 7.37 -0.59 5.76
N TYR A 89 6.03 -0.59 5.86
CA TYR A 89 5.29 -0.78 7.11
C TYR A 89 4.30 -1.94 6.98
N LEU A 90 4.38 -2.89 7.90
CA LEU A 90 3.40 -3.96 8.05
C LEU A 90 2.65 -3.80 9.38
N VAL A 91 1.34 -3.87 9.36
CA VAL A 91 0.49 -3.79 10.56
C VAL A 91 -0.20 -5.14 10.79
N SER A 92 -0.12 -5.70 12.00
CA SER A 92 -0.87 -6.91 12.38
C SER A 92 -1.27 -6.92 13.86
N ASP A 93 -2.05 -7.92 14.28
CA ASP A 93 -2.52 -8.12 15.67
C ASP A 93 -1.41 -8.54 16.66
N GLY A 94 -0.20 -8.82 16.18
CA GLY A 94 0.92 -9.28 17.00
C GLY A 94 0.77 -10.69 17.58
N GLY A 95 -0.30 -11.41 17.24
CA GLY A 95 -0.50 -12.80 17.64
C GLY A 95 0.39 -13.76 16.83
N PRO A 96 0.39 -15.07 17.15
CA PRO A 96 1.08 -16.05 16.31
C PRO A 96 0.54 -16.05 14.87
N PRO A 97 1.41 -16.14 13.85
CA PRO A 97 2.86 -16.35 13.93
C PRO A 97 3.70 -15.06 13.95
N TYR A 98 3.07 -13.88 14.02
CA TYR A 98 3.75 -12.58 13.90
C TYR A 98 4.73 -12.29 15.04
N ASN A 99 4.50 -12.83 16.24
CA ASN A 99 5.40 -12.73 17.39
C ASN A 99 6.55 -13.78 17.42
N SER A 100 6.64 -14.66 16.42
CA SER A 100 7.69 -15.69 16.41
C SER A 100 9.06 -15.12 16.03
N ASN A 101 10.14 -15.72 16.55
CA ASN A 101 11.52 -15.35 16.18
C ASN A 101 11.77 -15.41 14.68
N LEU A 102 11.19 -16.40 14.02
CA LEU A 102 11.32 -16.58 12.58
C LEU A 102 10.69 -15.41 11.81
N MET A 103 9.52 -14.92 12.26
CA MET A 103 8.88 -13.76 11.65
C MET A 103 9.61 -12.45 11.96
N MET A 104 10.05 -12.25 13.20
CA MET A 104 10.82 -11.07 13.59
C MET A 104 12.14 -10.95 12.80
N ASN A 105 12.84 -12.07 12.59
CA ASN A 105 14.04 -12.12 11.77
C ASN A 105 13.73 -11.79 10.31
N PHE A 106 12.64 -12.35 9.76
CA PHE A 106 12.20 -12.03 8.41
C PHE A 106 11.92 -10.54 8.23
N PHE A 107 11.17 -9.91 9.13
CA PHE A 107 10.89 -8.47 9.06
C PHE A 107 12.18 -7.64 9.12
N ARG A 108 13.12 -8.02 9.99
CA ARG A 108 14.43 -7.35 10.08
C ARG A 108 15.24 -7.50 8.79
N GLU A 109 15.39 -8.71 8.28
CA GLU A 109 16.15 -9.01 7.05
C GLU A 109 15.58 -8.28 5.84
N TRP A 110 14.26 -8.14 5.78
CA TRP A 110 13.56 -7.48 4.67
C TRP A 110 13.32 -5.99 4.90
N SER A 111 13.89 -5.42 5.98
CA SER A 111 13.74 -4.01 6.36
C SER A 111 12.27 -3.54 6.50
N ILE A 112 11.39 -4.45 6.92
CA ILE A 112 9.98 -4.20 7.16
C ILE A 112 9.79 -3.70 8.59
N LYS A 113 9.18 -2.54 8.76
CA LYS A 113 8.78 -2.00 10.07
C LYS A 113 7.46 -2.63 10.48
N HIS A 114 7.51 -3.65 11.33
CA HIS A 114 6.32 -4.30 11.86
C HIS A 114 5.73 -3.51 13.02
N HIS A 115 4.47 -3.11 12.87
CA HIS A 115 3.67 -2.46 13.89
C HIS A 115 2.59 -3.42 14.38
N VAL A 116 2.54 -3.61 15.69
CA VAL A 116 1.49 -4.38 16.34
C VAL A 116 0.37 -3.43 16.74
N THR A 117 -0.85 -3.69 16.27
CA THR A 117 -2.03 -3.02 16.83
C THR A 117 -2.41 -3.70 18.14
N PRO A 118 -2.66 -2.95 19.23
CA PRO A 118 -3.23 -3.52 20.43
C PRO A 118 -4.55 -4.22 20.09
N SER A 119 -4.70 -5.49 20.51
CA SER A 119 -5.97 -6.21 20.42
C SER A 119 -7.08 -5.37 21.07
N HIS A 120 -8.09 -4.96 20.30
CA HIS A 120 -9.22 -4.05 20.64
C HIS A 120 -9.23 -2.61 20.06
N PHE A 121 -8.80 -2.39 18.82
CA PHE A 121 -9.31 -1.25 18.05
C PHE A 121 -10.17 -1.70 16.87
N PRO A 122 -11.48 -1.97 17.08
CA PRO A 122 -12.44 -2.29 16.01
C PRO A 122 -12.56 -1.20 14.92
N ARG A 123 -12.10 0.03 15.19
CA ARG A 123 -12.22 1.19 14.28
C ARG A 123 -11.48 1.09 12.95
N ALA A 124 -10.48 0.21 12.82
CA ALA A 124 -9.83 0.00 11.51
C ALA A 124 -10.63 -0.93 10.58
N ASN A 125 -11.58 -1.70 11.13
CA ASN A 125 -12.46 -2.60 10.38
C ASN A 125 -13.86 -2.00 10.14
N GLU A 126 -14.17 -0.83 10.69
CA GLU A 126 -15.47 -0.14 10.56
C GLU A 126 -15.57 0.79 9.33
N GLN A 127 -14.49 1.01 8.57
CA GLN A 127 -14.53 1.80 7.32
C GLN A 127 -14.69 0.96 6.05
N MET A 128 -15.09 -0.31 6.20
CA MET A 128 -15.38 -1.23 5.08
C MET A 128 -16.83 -1.75 5.14
N GLU A 129 -17.75 -0.94 5.67
CA GLU A 129 -19.21 -1.11 5.49
C GLU A 129 -19.78 0.01 4.62
#